data_AF-A0A816GVX6-F1
#
_entry.id   AF-A0A816GVX6-F1
#
_cell.length_a   1.000
_cell.length_b   1.000
_cell.length_c   1.000
_cell.angle_alpha   90.00
_cell.angle_beta   90.00
_cell.angle_gamma   90.00
#
_symmetry.space_group_name_H-M   'P 1'
#
loop_
_entity.id
_entity.type
_entity.pdbx_description
1 polymer ?
#
loop_
_entity_poly.entity_id
_entity_poly.type
_entity_poly.pdbx_seq_one_letter_code
_entity_poly.pdbx_strand_id
1 'polypeptide(L)'
;NGGSTMHAMYVLEQQYGWEVLRKKRILLIHAGGYSQRTPTTSCLGKIATSIPKGWPTYDLFDIKLALYSLFPARMPHGGVFLCSSDTIELFDEPAGNLDWTLAEDFVAFAHPSSLSVGTQHGVYVLDPTDVQKCVCVLQKPTIEQMRYHTAIWCHGEDEYVYTDSLYYFNIKVAQHLAEIYREEHGMTCEIDCYGDFMSALGICPLPRPVEKKNEINQQSSRIKQKIYDTLLGCHLQVVILHKSSFNHTGTNDEYLDICCGNGKTGHEIFDALKLEKHVGCKVFDEGRHDAVDFWHGILPALPHGDTLHHQPSAPDVHGCVIHSFIHPQCRSSQRSLLEYCCIGIPIEIGENTILSNITLLTYSGPTKDVLQLPSNLIMQTISLNDDQYATFAFGFHDNMKATYKNDDKSLSY
;
A
#
# COMPACT_ATOMS: atom_id res chain seq x y z
N ASN A 1 10.18 1.84 5.48
CA ASN A 1 11.16 2.76 6.09
C ASN A 1 12.52 2.04 6.16
N GLY A 2 13.60 2.69 5.75
CA GLY A 2 14.94 2.10 5.61
C GLY A 2 15.55 1.61 6.91
N GLY A 3 15.23 2.23 8.05
CA GLY A 3 15.65 1.74 9.37
C GLY A 3 15.10 0.34 9.64
N SER A 4 13.82 0.12 9.32
CA SER A 4 13.18 -1.20 9.42
C SER A 4 13.80 -2.22 8.47
N THR A 5 14.21 -1.81 7.26
CA THR A 5 14.94 -2.70 6.33
C THR A 5 16.25 -3.17 6.94
N MET A 6 17.08 -2.25 7.44
CA MET A 6 18.37 -2.60 8.03
C MET A 6 18.20 -3.48 9.28
N HIS A 7 17.22 -3.17 10.13
CA HIS A 7 16.87 -3.98 11.29
C HIS A 7 16.41 -5.40 10.88
N ALA A 8 15.54 -5.51 9.88
CA ALA A 8 15.08 -6.81 9.39
C ALA A 8 16.24 -7.65 8.87
N MET A 9 17.19 -7.06 8.14
CA MET A 9 18.38 -7.78 7.67
C MET A 9 19.27 -8.23 8.82
N TYR A 10 19.47 -7.39 9.84
CA TYR A 10 20.18 -7.75 11.07
C TYR A 10 19.49 -8.91 11.81
N VAL A 11 18.17 -8.88 11.99
CA VAL A 11 17.43 -9.96 12.67
C VAL A 11 17.49 -11.28 11.88
N LEU A 12 17.31 -11.22 10.56
CA LEU A 12 17.41 -12.40 9.71
C LEU A 12 18.82 -13.02 9.76
N GLU A 13 19.85 -12.18 9.80
CA GLU A 13 21.25 -12.60 9.95
C GLU A 13 21.47 -13.34 11.26
N GLN A 14 20.98 -12.79 12.38
CA GLN A 14 21.09 -13.43 13.69
C GLN A 14 20.32 -14.76 13.76
N GLN A 15 19.18 -14.88 13.07
CA GLN A 15 18.33 -16.07 13.13
C GLN A 15 18.80 -17.20 12.20
N TYR A 16 19.30 -16.86 11.00
CA TYR A 16 19.57 -17.85 9.95
C TYR A 16 21.03 -17.88 9.47
N GLY A 17 21.79 -16.80 9.67
CA GLY A 17 23.16 -16.64 9.17
C GLY A 17 23.24 -16.40 7.66
N TRP A 18 24.28 -15.69 7.22
CA TRP A 18 24.45 -15.30 5.81
C TRP A 18 24.59 -16.48 4.85
N GLU A 19 25.18 -17.59 5.26
CA GLU A 19 25.33 -18.78 4.42
C GLU A 19 23.97 -19.36 3.98
N VAL A 20 22.96 -19.26 4.84
CA VAL A 20 21.59 -19.66 4.51
C VAL A 20 20.92 -18.58 3.68
N LEU A 21 21.02 -17.31 4.10
CA LEU A 21 20.34 -16.18 3.44
C LEU A 21 20.80 -15.98 1.98
N ARG A 22 22.06 -16.27 1.64
CA ARG A 22 22.58 -16.28 0.26
C ARG A 22 21.81 -17.20 -0.69
N LYS A 23 21.07 -18.17 -0.16
CA LYS A 23 20.27 -19.14 -0.94
C LYS A 23 18.77 -18.83 -0.89
N LYS A 24 18.37 -17.70 -0.29
CA LYS A 24 16.97 -17.32 -0.10
C LYS A 24 16.58 -16.18 -1.03
N ARG A 25 15.30 -16.17 -1.37
CA ARG A 25 14.62 -15.06 -2.06
C ARG A 25 13.68 -14.46 -1.03
N ILE A 26 13.94 -13.22 -0.66
CA ILE A 26 13.30 -12.56 0.47
C ILE A 26 12.38 -11.49 -0.11
N LEU A 27 11.08 -11.60 0.14
CA LEU A 27 10.13 -10.51 -0.10
C LEU A 27 10.01 -9.69 1.18
N LEU A 28 10.36 -8.41 1.11
CA LEU A 28 10.30 -7.46 2.21
C LEU A 28 9.26 -6.38 1.90
N ILE A 29 8.09 -6.51 2.52
CA ILE A 29 7.01 -5.53 2.41
C ILE A 29 7.04 -4.64 3.65
N HIS A 30 7.18 -3.32 3.46
CA HIS A 30 7.07 -2.40 4.59
C HIS A 30 5.63 -2.30 5.06
N ALA A 31 5.40 -2.39 6.38
CA ALA A 31 4.06 -2.23 6.98
C ALA A 31 3.42 -0.84 6.74
N GLY A 32 4.19 0.13 6.24
CA GLY A 32 3.78 1.52 6.07
C GLY A 32 4.03 2.37 7.33
N GLY A 33 3.61 3.63 7.28
CA GLY A 33 3.54 4.51 8.45
C GLY A 33 2.23 4.32 9.23
N TYR A 34 1.91 5.24 10.15
CA TYR A 34 0.71 5.20 11.01
C TYR A 34 -0.67 5.27 10.29
N SER A 35 -0.73 5.14 8.96
CA SER A 35 -1.97 5.22 8.16
C SER A 35 -2.89 6.39 8.50
N GLN A 36 -2.32 7.55 8.85
CA GLN A 36 -3.06 8.72 9.34
C GLN A 36 -4.04 9.36 8.33
N ARG A 37 -4.01 8.92 7.07
CA ARG A 37 -4.92 9.35 6.00
C ARG A 37 -5.96 8.29 5.62
N THR A 38 -5.87 7.09 6.20
CA THR A 38 -6.78 5.97 5.99
C THR A 38 -7.01 5.24 7.32
N PRO A 39 -7.82 5.82 8.23
CA PRO A 39 -7.98 5.31 9.60
C PRO A 39 -8.42 3.85 9.66
N THR A 40 -9.21 3.39 8.69
CA THR A 40 -9.69 1.99 8.60
C THR A 40 -8.57 0.96 8.51
N THR A 41 -7.39 1.37 8.05
CA THR A 41 -6.21 0.50 7.88
C THR A 41 -5.17 0.70 8.99
N SER A 42 -5.48 1.52 10.01
CA SER A 42 -4.52 1.87 11.07
C SER A 42 -4.16 0.69 11.98
N CYS A 43 -5.12 -0.20 12.25
CA CYS A 43 -4.94 -1.29 13.21
C CYS A 43 -4.22 -2.51 12.60
N LEU A 44 -4.62 -2.95 11.40
CA LEU A 44 -4.03 -4.11 10.72
C LEU A 44 -2.89 -3.73 9.76
N GLY A 45 -2.71 -2.43 9.49
CA GLY A 45 -1.80 -1.93 8.49
C GLY A 45 -2.40 -1.99 7.08
N LYS A 46 -1.82 -1.18 6.19
CA LYS A 46 -2.27 -1.07 4.79
C LYS A 46 -2.22 -2.40 4.03
N ILE A 47 -1.26 -3.26 4.35
CA ILE A 47 -1.09 -4.54 3.64
C ILE A 47 -2.29 -5.49 3.79
N ALA A 48 -3.07 -5.34 4.85
CA ALA A 48 -4.28 -6.13 5.12
C ALA A 48 -5.57 -5.45 4.61
N THR A 49 -5.44 -4.39 3.79
CA THR A 49 -6.59 -3.71 3.20
C THR A 49 -7.31 -4.67 2.25
N SER A 50 -8.62 -4.82 2.43
CA SER A 50 -9.43 -5.76 1.66
C SER A 50 -9.59 -5.31 0.21
N ILE A 51 -9.64 -6.27 -0.70
CA ILE A 51 -9.85 -6.06 -2.12
C ILE A 51 -11.13 -6.79 -2.49
N PRO A 52 -12.08 -6.16 -3.20
CA PRO A 52 -13.38 -6.78 -3.44
C PRO A 52 -13.28 -7.84 -4.55
N LYS A 53 -12.67 -8.97 -4.18
CA LYS A 53 -12.45 -10.17 -4.99
C LYS A 53 -12.17 -11.38 -4.08
N GLY A 54 -12.49 -12.57 -4.57
CA GLY A 54 -12.12 -13.84 -3.93
C GLY A 54 -13.10 -14.32 -2.85
N TRP A 55 -12.99 -15.60 -2.50
CA TRP A 55 -13.65 -16.20 -1.34
C TRP A 55 -12.72 -17.22 -0.65
N PRO A 56 -12.24 -16.95 0.58
CA PRO A 56 -12.39 -15.70 1.35
C PRO A 56 -11.83 -14.49 0.58
N THR A 57 -12.23 -13.27 0.98
CA THR A 57 -11.83 -12.06 0.24
C THR A 57 -10.33 -11.85 0.34
N TYR A 58 -9.75 -11.50 -0.81
CA TYR A 58 -8.34 -11.16 -0.92
C TYR A 58 -8.03 -9.82 -0.27
N ASP A 59 -6.80 -9.66 0.19
CA ASP A 59 -6.26 -8.38 0.64
C ASP A 59 -5.11 -7.90 -0.28
N LEU A 60 -4.51 -6.75 0.05
CA LEU A 60 -3.35 -6.24 -0.69
C LEU A 60 -2.13 -7.18 -0.62
N PHE A 61 -2.02 -8.03 0.41
CA PHE A 61 -0.97 -9.04 0.49
C PHE A 61 -1.16 -10.10 -0.60
N ASP A 62 -2.36 -10.63 -0.75
CA ASP A 62 -2.70 -11.60 -1.79
C ASP A 62 -2.44 -11.04 -3.20
N ILE A 63 -2.85 -9.78 -3.44
CA ILE A 63 -2.60 -9.11 -4.72
C ILE A 63 -1.10 -8.95 -4.98
N LYS A 64 -0.30 -8.55 -3.97
CA LYS A 64 1.15 -8.44 -4.11
C LYS A 64 1.80 -9.80 -4.38
N LEU A 65 1.39 -10.85 -3.69
CA LEU A 65 1.91 -12.20 -3.94
C LEU A 65 1.63 -12.66 -5.37
N ALA A 66 0.43 -12.40 -5.89
CA ALA A 66 0.06 -12.73 -7.26
C ALA A 66 0.92 -11.95 -8.27
N LEU A 67 1.00 -10.62 -8.13
CA LEU A 67 1.77 -9.75 -9.03
C LEU A 67 3.27 -10.08 -9.02
N TYR A 68 3.82 -10.41 -7.84
CA TYR A 68 5.25 -10.60 -7.66
C TYR A 68 5.70 -12.05 -7.89
N SER A 69 4.78 -12.96 -8.19
CA SER A 69 5.05 -14.40 -8.38
C SER A 69 6.12 -14.70 -9.43
N LEU A 70 6.36 -13.78 -10.38
CA LEU A 70 7.39 -13.93 -11.42
C LEU A 70 8.81 -13.55 -10.96
N PHE A 71 8.97 -12.66 -9.97
CA PHE A 71 10.29 -12.18 -9.53
C PHE A 71 11.19 -13.28 -8.97
N PRO A 72 10.70 -14.27 -8.19
CA PRO A 72 11.54 -15.34 -7.68
C PRO A 72 12.30 -16.11 -8.76
N ALA A 73 11.69 -16.34 -9.93
CA ALA A 73 12.35 -17.01 -11.05
C ALA A 73 13.49 -16.17 -11.65
N ARG A 74 13.51 -14.86 -11.38
CA ARG A 74 14.49 -13.88 -11.88
C ARG A 74 15.53 -13.47 -10.86
N MET A 75 15.55 -14.10 -9.69
CA MET A 75 16.57 -13.92 -8.65
C MET A 75 17.51 -15.14 -8.64
N PRO A 76 18.46 -15.25 -9.61
CA PRO A 76 19.32 -16.42 -9.77
C PRO A 76 20.24 -16.66 -8.56
N HIS A 77 20.58 -15.60 -7.84
CA HIS A 77 21.48 -15.63 -6.68
C HIS A 77 20.79 -15.33 -5.35
N GLY A 78 19.46 -15.45 -5.30
CA GLY A 78 18.69 -15.01 -4.13
C GLY A 78 18.68 -13.49 -4.00
N GLY A 79 18.47 -12.97 -2.79
CA GLY A 79 18.48 -11.53 -2.48
C GLY A 79 17.14 -11.03 -1.92
N VAL A 80 17.01 -9.71 -1.85
CA VAL A 80 15.87 -9.05 -1.20
C VAL A 80 15.10 -8.23 -2.23
N PHE A 81 13.81 -8.48 -2.33
CA PHE A 81 12.87 -7.70 -3.11
C PHE A 81 12.05 -6.82 -2.17
N LEU A 82 12.16 -5.51 -2.30
CA LEU A 82 11.58 -4.52 -1.39
C LEU A 82 10.46 -3.75 -2.07
N CYS A 83 9.33 -3.62 -1.37
CA CYS A 83 8.19 -2.82 -1.82
C CYS A 83 7.43 -2.15 -0.65
N SER A 84 6.66 -1.13 -0.97
CA SER A 84 5.64 -0.55 -0.09
C SER A 84 4.42 -1.48 0.05
N SER A 85 3.68 -1.33 1.15
CA SER A 85 2.41 -2.05 1.36
C SER A 85 1.20 -1.40 0.70
N ASP A 86 1.25 -0.10 0.42
CA ASP A 86 0.08 0.73 0.09
C ASP A 86 -0.02 1.06 -1.39
N THR A 87 0.56 0.23 -2.24
CA THR A 87 0.63 0.44 -3.68
C THR A 87 0.30 -0.85 -4.40
N ILE A 88 -0.37 -0.72 -5.55
CA ILE A 88 -0.61 -1.82 -6.50
C ILE A 88 0.16 -1.49 -7.78
N GLU A 89 1.20 -2.27 -8.05
CA GLU A 89 2.05 -2.14 -9.24
C GLU A 89 1.53 -3.07 -10.33
N LEU A 90 0.62 -2.57 -11.15
CA LEU A 90 0.14 -3.30 -12.33
C LEU A 90 1.14 -3.12 -13.45
N PHE A 91 1.51 -4.21 -14.11
CA PHE A 91 2.28 -4.16 -15.33
C PHE A 91 1.91 -5.30 -16.26
N ASP A 92 1.83 -4.98 -17.55
CA ASP A 92 1.54 -5.92 -18.63
C ASP A 92 2.78 -6.03 -19.51
N GLU A 93 3.69 -6.93 -19.14
CA GLU A 93 4.83 -7.29 -19.97
C GLU A 93 4.59 -8.71 -20.54
N PRO A 94 4.52 -8.87 -21.88
CA PRO A 94 4.38 -10.19 -22.49
C PRO A 94 5.49 -11.12 -21.99
N ALA A 95 5.16 -12.36 -21.65
CA ALA A 95 6.11 -13.32 -21.07
C ALA A 95 7.41 -13.52 -21.90
N GLY A 96 7.37 -13.22 -23.20
CA GLY A 96 8.53 -13.25 -24.11
C GLY A 96 9.44 -12.00 -24.08
N ASN A 97 9.05 -10.91 -23.43
CA ASN A 97 9.78 -9.64 -23.35
C ASN A 97 10.44 -9.39 -21.98
N LEU A 98 10.29 -10.31 -21.04
CA LEU A 98 10.94 -10.23 -19.73
C LEU A 98 12.41 -10.65 -19.87
N ASP A 99 13.25 -9.85 -20.53
CA ASP A 99 14.70 -10.11 -20.72
C ASP A 99 15.56 -9.38 -19.67
N TRP A 100 15.21 -9.58 -18.41
CA TRP A 100 15.96 -9.03 -17.28
C TRP A 100 16.09 -10.04 -16.15
N THR A 101 17.18 -9.89 -15.40
CA THR A 101 17.53 -10.71 -14.24
C THR A 101 17.90 -9.82 -13.07
N LEU A 102 17.47 -10.19 -11.86
CA LEU A 102 17.78 -9.52 -10.62
C LEU A 102 19.13 -10.02 -10.10
N ALA A 103 20.20 -9.64 -10.80
CA ALA A 103 21.56 -10.13 -10.56
C ALA A 103 22.55 -9.04 -10.08
N GLU A 104 22.28 -7.77 -10.40
CA GLU A 104 23.12 -6.64 -10.01
C GLU A 104 23.05 -6.33 -8.51
N ASP A 105 23.87 -5.39 -8.02
CA ASP A 105 23.79 -4.94 -6.62
C ASP A 105 22.41 -4.39 -6.30
N PHE A 106 21.88 -3.55 -7.19
CA PHE A 106 20.50 -3.09 -7.20
C PHE A 106 19.86 -3.29 -8.58
N VAL A 107 18.60 -3.71 -8.57
CA VAL A 107 17.75 -3.63 -9.76
C VAL A 107 16.46 -2.93 -9.39
N ALA A 108 16.22 -1.75 -9.97
CA ALA A 108 15.06 -0.93 -9.68
C ALA A 108 14.06 -0.94 -10.84
N PHE A 109 12.78 -0.80 -10.51
CA PHE A 109 11.72 -0.79 -11.51
C PHE A 109 11.20 0.63 -11.71
N ALA A 110 11.06 0.99 -12.98
CA ALA A 110 10.71 2.32 -13.43
C ALA A 110 9.38 2.34 -14.17
N HIS A 111 8.55 3.34 -13.87
CA HIS A 111 7.25 3.55 -14.49
C HIS A 111 7.23 4.87 -15.27
N PRO A 112 6.72 4.90 -16.51
CA PRO A 112 6.47 6.16 -17.20
C PRO A 112 5.36 6.92 -16.47
N SER A 113 5.66 8.14 -16.04
CA SER A 113 4.79 8.96 -15.21
C SER A 113 4.76 10.41 -15.67
N SER A 114 3.67 11.12 -15.35
CA SER A 114 3.58 12.55 -15.60
C SER A 114 4.62 13.32 -14.76
N LEU A 115 4.99 14.52 -15.21
CA LEU A 115 5.88 15.39 -14.47
C LEU A 115 5.37 15.71 -13.06
N SER A 116 4.04 15.84 -12.91
CA SER A 116 3.42 16.07 -11.60
C SER A 116 3.66 14.91 -10.62
N VAL A 117 3.52 13.67 -11.07
CA VAL A 117 3.82 12.47 -10.25
C VAL A 117 5.32 12.44 -9.92
N GLY A 118 6.19 12.78 -10.88
CA GLY A 118 7.62 12.91 -10.66
C GLY A 118 8.00 13.83 -9.50
N THR A 119 7.21 14.88 -9.22
CA THR A 119 7.50 15.78 -8.08
C THR A 119 7.27 15.14 -6.71
N GLN A 120 6.58 14.01 -6.66
CA GLN A 120 6.21 13.30 -5.45
C GLN A 120 7.01 12.01 -5.23
N HIS A 121 7.78 11.60 -6.25
CA HIS A 121 8.49 10.32 -6.33
C HIS A 121 9.99 10.51 -6.59
N GLY A 122 10.76 9.43 -6.46
CA GLY A 122 12.10 9.37 -7.03
C GLY A 122 12.01 9.35 -8.55
N VAL A 123 12.92 10.04 -9.24
CA VAL A 123 13.00 10.07 -10.72
C VAL A 123 14.37 9.56 -11.15
N TYR A 124 14.38 8.53 -11.99
CA TYR A 124 15.60 8.00 -12.59
C TYR A 124 16.04 8.87 -13.76
N VAL A 125 17.27 9.38 -13.70
CA VAL A 125 17.96 9.95 -14.86
C VAL A 125 18.61 8.79 -15.59
N LEU A 126 18.11 8.42 -16.76
CA LEU A 126 18.60 7.27 -17.52
C LEU A 126 19.54 7.72 -18.64
N ASP A 127 20.49 6.87 -18.99
CA ASP A 127 21.37 7.11 -20.14
C ASP A 127 20.55 7.02 -21.44
N PRO A 128 20.56 8.06 -22.31
CA PRO A 128 19.78 8.05 -23.55
C PRO A 128 20.24 7.00 -24.56
N THR A 129 21.45 6.46 -24.41
CA THR A 129 22.00 5.40 -25.27
C THR A 129 21.75 3.99 -24.73
N ASP A 130 21.52 3.86 -23.43
CA ASP A 130 21.29 2.58 -22.75
C ASP A 130 20.38 2.81 -21.54
N VAL A 131 19.07 2.72 -21.78
CA VAL A 131 18.03 3.05 -20.79
C VAL A 131 18.01 2.13 -19.57
N GLN A 132 18.79 1.04 -19.56
CA GLN A 132 18.96 0.21 -18.38
C GLN A 132 19.95 0.82 -17.38
N LYS A 133 20.77 1.78 -17.82
CA LYS A 133 21.75 2.47 -16.99
C LYS A 133 21.17 3.75 -16.43
N CYS A 134 21.28 3.90 -15.12
CA CYS A 134 20.90 5.11 -14.42
C CYS A 134 22.13 5.98 -14.15
N VAL A 135 22.07 7.24 -14.60
CA VAL A 135 23.08 8.26 -14.29
C VAL A 135 22.99 8.64 -12.82
N CYS A 136 21.80 9.00 -12.34
CA CYS A 136 21.53 9.29 -10.93
C CYS A 136 20.02 9.22 -10.62
N VAL A 137 19.69 9.17 -9.34
CA VAL A 137 18.30 9.18 -8.86
C VAL A 137 18.00 10.53 -8.20
N LEU A 138 17.04 11.27 -8.75
CA LEU A 138 16.54 12.51 -8.16
C LEU A 138 15.47 12.17 -7.12
N GLN A 139 15.48 12.82 -5.97
CA GLN A 139 14.52 12.56 -4.89
C GLN A 139 13.50 13.69 -4.78
N LYS A 140 12.24 13.40 -5.16
CA LYS A 140 11.11 14.35 -5.19
C LYS A 140 11.50 15.69 -5.85
N PRO A 141 12.07 15.66 -7.07
CA PRO A 141 12.61 16.85 -7.70
C PRO A 141 11.51 17.82 -8.14
N THR A 142 11.85 19.10 -8.28
CA THR A 142 11.02 20.04 -9.05
C THR A 142 11.13 19.75 -10.55
N ILE A 143 10.17 20.25 -11.33
CA ILE A 143 10.20 20.09 -12.79
C ILE A 143 11.46 20.73 -13.40
N GLU A 144 11.93 21.85 -12.84
CA GLU A 144 13.17 22.50 -13.27
C GLU A 144 14.39 21.62 -13.02
N GLN A 145 14.44 20.90 -11.89
CA GLN A 145 15.50 19.93 -11.61
C GLN A 145 15.46 18.76 -12.59
N MET A 146 14.27 18.24 -12.90
CA MET A 146 14.10 17.19 -13.92
C MET A 146 14.62 17.65 -15.29
N ARG A 147 14.32 18.89 -15.70
CA ARG A 147 14.84 19.47 -16.95
C ARG A 147 16.35 19.64 -16.92
N TYR A 148 16.89 20.21 -15.84
CA TYR A 148 18.32 20.47 -15.67
C TYR A 148 19.15 19.18 -15.74
N HIS A 149 18.65 18.11 -15.14
CA HIS A 149 19.29 16.79 -15.15
C HIS A 149 18.89 15.93 -16.36
N THR A 150 18.21 16.49 -17.37
CA THR A 150 17.78 15.76 -18.58
C THR A 150 16.98 14.49 -18.30
N ALA A 151 16.16 14.51 -17.25
CA ALA A 151 15.33 13.38 -16.82
C ALA A 151 14.01 13.26 -17.61
N ILE A 152 13.61 14.33 -18.32
CA ILE A 152 12.35 14.41 -19.05
C ILE A 152 12.51 13.76 -20.44
N TRP A 153 11.59 12.86 -20.74
CA TRP A 153 11.46 12.17 -22.02
C TRP A 153 10.24 12.70 -22.78
N CYS A 154 10.26 12.56 -24.10
CA CYS A 154 9.16 12.99 -24.97
C CYS A 154 8.68 11.83 -25.84
N HIS A 155 7.36 11.69 -25.97
CA HIS A 155 6.74 10.86 -26.99
C HIS A 155 5.76 11.73 -27.79
N GLY A 156 6.19 12.24 -28.94
CA GLY A 156 5.46 13.30 -29.63
C GLY A 156 5.52 14.61 -28.83
N GLU A 157 4.36 15.18 -28.51
CA GLU A 157 4.25 16.40 -27.69
C GLU A 157 4.15 16.10 -26.18
N ASP A 158 3.98 14.83 -25.80
CA ASP A 158 3.78 14.44 -24.40
C ASP A 158 5.11 14.27 -23.66
N GLU A 159 5.29 15.02 -22.57
CA GLU A 159 6.43 14.92 -21.65
C GLU A 159 6.15 13.92 -20.52
N TYR A 160 7.13 13.07 -20.20
CA TYR A 160 7.05 12.11 -19.10
C TYR A 160 8.42 11.89 -18.45
N VAL A 161 8.41 11.25 -17.27
CA VAL A 161 9.60 10.86 -16.51
C VAL A 161 9.49 9.41 -16.06
N TYR A 162 10.62 8.80 -15.69
CA TYR A 162 10.66 7.45 -15.13
C TYR A 162 10.74 7.51 -13.60
N THR A 163 9.66 7.12 -12.92
CA THR A 163 9.54 7.18 -11.46
C THR A 163 9.83 5.85 -10.79
N ASP A 164 10.25 5.91 -9.52
CA ASP A 164 10.50 4.76 -8.66
C ASP A 164 9.23 4.10 -8.11
N SER A 165 9.32 2.79 -7.85
CA SER A 165 8.23 2.02 -7.22
C SER A 165 8.75 0.97 -6.24
N LEU A 166 9.53 0.03 -6.74
CA LEU A 166 10.06 -1.10 -6.00
C LEU A 166 11.45 -1.47 -6.53
N TYR A 167 12.23 -2.17 -5.73
CA TYR A 167 13.57 -2.56 -6.14
C TYR A 167 14.05 -3.81 -5.43
N TYR A 168 15.00 -4.47 -6.08
CA TYR A 168 15.78 -5.57 -5.58
C TYR A 168 17.16 -5.08 -5.12
N PHE A 169 17.70 -5.70 -4.09
CA PHE A 169 19.12 -5.64 -3.77
C PHE A 169 19.68 -7.01 -3.36
N ASN A 170 20.94 -7.26 -3.70
CA ASN A 170 21.56 -8.55 -3.43
C ASN A 170 21.94 -8.73 -1.94
N ILE A 171 22.33 -9.96 -1.57
CA ILE A 171 22.68 -10.28 -0.17
C ILE A 171 23.95 -9.55 0.32
N LYS A 172 24.86 -9.16 -0.58
CA LYS A 172 26.05 -8.36 -0.20
C LYS A 172 25.64 -6.95 0.25
N VAL A 173 24.69 -6.32 -0.45
CA VAL A 173 24.09 -5.06 -0.02
C VAL A 173 23.35 -5.25 1.31
N ALA A 174 22.57 -6.33 1.45
CA ALA A 174 21.89 -6.65 2.71
C ALA A 174 22.85 -6.79 3.89
N GLN A 175 24.03 -7.37 3.67
CA GLN A 175 25.11 -7.47 4.66
C GLN A 175 25.60 -6.11 5.13
N HIS A 176 25.92 -5.23 4.20
CA HIS A 176 26.37 -3.87 4.52
C HIS A 176 25.30 -3.09 5.31
N LEU A 177 24.03 -3.18 4.90
CA LEU A 177 22.92 -2.54 5.58
C LEU A 177 22.71 -3.07 7.01
N ALA A 178 22.83 -4.38 7.22
CA ALA A 178 22.75 -4.99 8.54
C ALA A 178 23.92 -4.57 9.45
N GLU A 179 25.13 -4.42 8.90
CA GLU A 179 26.30 -3.96 9.64
C GLU A 179 26.13 -2.52 10.14
N ILE A 180 25.60 -1.62 9.30
CA ILE A 180 25.29 -0.25 9.70
C ILE A 180 24.34 -0.25 10.90
N TYR A 181 23.29 -1.08 10.88
CA TYR A 181 22.36 -1.21 12.00
C TYR A 181 23.03 -1.77 13.27
N ARG A 182 24.00 -2.67 13.10
CA ARG A 182 24.78 -3.23 14.21
C ARG A 182 25.66 -2.18 14.87
N GLU A 183 26.35 -1.37 14.08
CA GLU A 183 27.20 -0.29 14.60
C GLU A 183 26.38 0.84 15.24
N GLU A 184 25.20 1.12 14.68
CA GLU A 184 24.34 2.25 15.05
C GLU A 184 23.11 1.80 15.85
N HIS A 185 23.27 0.74 16.68
CA HIS A 185 22.22 0.20 17.54
C HIS A 185 21.46 1.32 18.30
N GLY A 186 20.13 1.20 18.38
CA GLY A 186 19.27 2.20 19.02
C GLY A 186 18.96 3.42 18.15
N MET A 187 18.79 3.22 16.84
CA MET A 187 18.35 4.28 15.93
C MET A 187 17.00 4.86 16.36
N THR A 188 16.94 6.17 16.57
CA THR A 188 15.68 6.90 16.84
C THR A 188 15.27 7.84 15.70
N CYS A 189 16.06 7.88 14.62
CA CYS A 189 15.79 8.70 13.45
C CYS A 189 15.10 7.90 12.34
N GLU A 190 14.28 8.59 11.56
CA GLU A 190 13.67 8.06 10.33
C GLU A 190 14.70 8.02 9.19
N ILE A 191 14.76 6.87 8.50
CA ILE A 191 15.55 6.67 7.29
C ILE A 191 14.59 6.32 6.15
N ASP A 192 14.64 7.07 5.06
CA ASP A 192 13.84 6.77 3.86
C ASP A 192 14.61 5.79 2.98
N CYS A 193 14.07 4.59 2.73
CA CYS A 193 14.76 3.62 1.87
C CYS A 193 14.76 4.01 0.39
N TYR A 194 13.84 4.87 -0.06
CA TYR A 194 13.85 5.40 -1.43
C TYR A 194 14.74 6.63 -1.50
N GLY A 195 14.61 7.55 -0.53
CA GLY A 195 15.44 8.74 -0.42
C GLY A 195 16.91 8.47 -0.13
N ASP A 196 17.19 7.79 0.99
CA ASP A 196 18.54 7.66 1.54
C ASP A 196 19.33 6.50 0.90
N PHE A 197 18.70 5.43 0.42
CA PHE A 197 19.44 4.33 -0.23
C PHE A 197 19.70 4.64 -1.71
N MET A 198 18.66 5.08 -2.44
CA MET A 198 18.75 5.24 -3.90
C MET A 198 19.57 6.47 -4.30
N SER A 199 19.68 7.49 -3.44
CA SER A 199 20.46 8.71 -3.75
C SER A 199 21.96 8.46 -3.95
N ALA A 200 22.50 7.39 -3.36
CA ALA A 200 23.90 7.00 -3.53
C ALA A 200 24.18 6.20 -4.81
N LEU A 201 23.12 5.85 -5.56
CA LEU A 201 23.20 4.95 -6.70
C LEU A 201 23.23 5.70 -8.04
N GLY A 202 23.76 5.01 -9.05
CA GLY A 202 23.91 5.50 -10.42
C GLY A 202 25.37 5.66 -10.83
N ILE A 203 25.59 5.97 -12.11
CA ILE A 203 26.94 6.19 -12.67
C ILE A 203 27.59 7.45 -12.10
N CYS A 204 26.79 8.49 -11.84
CA CYS A 204 27.23 9.78 -11.32
C CYS A 204 26.23 10.26 -10.24
N PRO A 205 26.21 9.62 -9.05
CA PRO A 205 25.25 9.93 -8.01
C PRO A 205 25.40 11.36 -7.51
N LEU A 206 24.28 11.97 -7.11
CA LEU A 206 24.28 13.35 -6.62
C LEU A 206 24.78 13.41 -5.17
N PRO A 207 25.58 14.43 -4.81
CA PRO A 207 26.01 14.61 -3.43
C PRO A 207 24.81 14.67 -2.48
N ARG A 208 24.91 13.97 -1.35
CA ARG A 208 23.90 14.01 -0.30
C ARG A 208 23.67 15.47 0.16
N PRO A 209 22.42 15.93 0.26
CA PRO A 209 22.12 17.26 0.81
C PRO A 209 22.65 17.40 2.24
N VAL A 210 23.30 18.53 2.53
CA VAL A 210 23.78 18.84 3.89
C VAL A 210 22.61 19.30 4.76
N GLU A 211 22.14 18.44 5.66
CA GLU A 211 21.12 18.81 6.66
C GLU A 211 21.67 19.85 7.65
N LYS A 212 20.85 20.87 7.99
CA LYS A 212 21.21 21.86 9.04
C LYS A 212 21.37 21.13 10.39
N LYS A 213 22.52 21.34 11.05
CA LYS A 213 22.88 20.64 12.29
C LYS A 213 22.07 21.14 13.49
N ASN A 214 21.14 20.31 13.98
CA ASN A 214 20.57 20.34 15.33
C ASN A 214 20.84 18.97 16.00
N GLU A 215 20.78 18.83 17.33
CA GLU A 215 21.12 17.58 18.04
C GLU A 215 20.32 16.36 17.52
N ILE A 216 19.02 16.50 17.28
CA ILE A 216 18.16 15.46 16.67
C ILE A 216 18.64 15.08 15.26
N ASN A 217 19.21 16.02 14.52
CA ASN A 217 19.72 15.80 13.16
C ASN A 217 21.13 15.18 13.14
N GLN A 218 21.84 15.08 14.27
CA GLN A 218 23.23 14.59 14.27
C GLN A 218 23.31 13.07 14.06
N GLN A 219 22.50 12.27 14.77
CA GLN A 219 22.45 10.82 14.57
C GLN A 219 21.94 10.51 13.15
N SER A 220 20.83 11.14 12.74
CA SER A 220 20.27 11.02 11.38
C SER A 220 21.31 11.30 10.30
N SER A 221 21.97 12.46 10.36
CA SER A 221 22.95 12.84 9.34
C SER A 221 24.18 11.92 9.32
N ARG A 222 24.62 11.42 10.48
CA ARG A 222 25.71 10.42 10.57
C ARG A 222 25.32 9.10 9.90
N ILE A 223 24.15 8.56 10.24
CA ILE A 223 23.68 7.28 9.70
C ILE A 223 23.43 7.38 8.20
N LYS A 224 22.74 8.44 7.75
CA LYS A 224 22.52 8.70 6.32
C LYS A 224 23.82 8.88 5.55
N GLN A 225 24.84 9.51 6.15
CA GLN A 225 26.16 9.60 5.54
C GLN A 225 26.82 8.21 5.42
N LYS A 226 26.80 7.40 6.49
CA LYS A 226 27.31 6.02 6.45
C LYS A 226 26.62 5.20 5.37
N ILE A 227 25.29 5.28 5.27
CA ILE A 227 24.51 4.63 4.21
C ILE A 227 25.00 5.08 2.84
N TYR A 228 25.07 6.39 2.60
CA TYR A 228 25.51 6.95 1.33
C TYR A 228 26.91 6.44 0.95
N ASP A 229 27.88 6.56 1.87
CA ASP A 229 29.27 6.15 1.63
C ASP A 229 29.40 4.64 1.37
N THR A 230 28.56 3.83 2.03
CA THR A 230 28.56 2.36 1.92
C THR A 230 27.93 1.88 0.61
N LEU A 231 26.91 2.57 0.13
CA LEU A 231 26.21 2.22 -1.11
C LEU A 231 26.84 2.87 -2.34
N LEU A 232 27.68 3.89 -2.17
CA LEU A 232 28.40 4.56 -3.25
C LEU A 232 29.22 3.55 -4.07
N GLY A 233 28.98 3.54 -5.38
CA GLY A 233 29.65 2.62 -6.31
C GLY A 233 28.99 1.24 -6.44
N CYS A 234 27.89 0.96 -5.73
CA CYS A 234 27.04 -0.18 -6.05
C CYS A 234 26.43 0.00 -7.44
N HIS A 235 26.38 -1.08 -8.23
CA HIS A 235 25.81 -1.03 -9.56
C HIS A 235 24.27 -1.02 -9.51
N LEU A 236 23.66 -0.12 -10.28
CA LEU A 236 22.21 0.02 -10.40
C LEU A 236 21.80 -0.25 -11.85
N GLN A 237 20.99 -1.28 -12.04
CA GLN A 237 20.23 -1.50 -13.28
C GLN A 237 18.80 -1.02 -13.09
N VAL A 238 18.23 -0.39 -14.11
CA VAL A 238 16.82 0.00 -14.15
C VAL A 238 16.08 -0.86 -15.17
N VAL A 239 14.95 -1.43 -14.74
CA VAL A 239 14.01 -2.16 -15.58
C VAL A 239 12.80 -1.26 -15.82
N ILE A 240 12.56 -0.89 -17.06
CA ILE A 240 11.40 -0.08 -17.43
C ILE A 240 10.20 -0.99 -17.65
N LEU A 241 9.10 -0.68 -16.97
CA LEU A 241 7.82 -1.33 -17.17
C LEU A 241 6.97 -0.44 -18.08
N HIS A 242 6.98 -0.71 -19.38
CA HIS A 242 6.43 0.22 -20.39
C HIS A 242 4.91 0.38 -20.29
N LYS A 243 4.22 -0.72 -20.01
CA LYS A 243 2.78 -0.74 -19.77
C LYS A 243 2.55 -1.02 -18.31
N SER A 244 2.62 0.01 -17.50
CA SER A 244 2.44 -0.12 -16.07
C SER A 244 1.71 1.05 -15.47
N SER A 245 1.09 0.78 -14.34
CA SER A 245 0.56 1.81 -13.47
C SER A 245 0.94 1.52 -12.03
N PHE A 246 1.17 2.62 -11.32
CA PHE A 246 1.57 2.63 -9.94
C PHE A 246 0.49 3.37 -9.17
N ASN A 247 -0.35 2.60 -8.48
CA ASN A 247 -1.57 3.11 -7.88
C ASN A 247 -1.50 3.05 -6.37
N HIS A 248 -1.68 4.19 -5.72
CA HIS A 248 -1.70 4.30 -4.26
C HIS A 248 -3.04 3.84 -3.69
N THR A 249 -2.99 3.34 -2.46
CA THR A 249 -4.12 2.99 -1.58
C THR A 249 -3.98 3.72 -0.23
N GLY A 250 -3.30 4.87 -0.25
CA GLY A 250 -2.78 5.55 0.92
C GLY A 250 -3.74 6.56 1.55
N THR A 251 -4.93 6.75 0.98
CA THR A 251 -6.00 7.65 1.44
C THR A 251 -7.38 6.97 1.35
N ASN A 252 -8.37 7.51 2.07
CA ASN A 252 -9.76 7.04 1.98
C ASN A 252 -10.33 7.16 0.56
N ASP A 253 -10.02 8.25 -0.15
CA ASP A 253 -10.45 8.47 -1.53
C ASP A 253 -9.93 7.40 -2.46
N GLU A 254 -8.62 7.11 -2.42
CA GLU A 254 -7.99 6.06 -3.22
C GLU A 254 -8.59 4.68 -2.92
N TYR A 255 -8.78 4.35 -1.64
CA TYR A 255 -9.34 3.06 -1.25
C TYR A 255 -10.78 2.89 -1.75
N LEU A 256 -11.62 3.92 -1.57
CA LEU A 256 -13.02 3.88 -1.97
C LEU A 256 -13.18 3.87 -3.50
N ASP A 257 -12.32 4.61 -4.21
CA ASP A 257 -12.28 4.63 -5.67
C ASP A 257 -11.93 3.24 -6.23
N ILE A 258 -10.95 2.53 -5.64
CA ILE A 258 -10.63 1.14 -5.99
C ILE A 258 -11.82 0.22 -5.71
N CYS A 259 -12.41 0.30 -4.52
CA CYS A 259 -13.49 -0.60 -4.15
C CYS A 259 -14.76 -0.41 -5.00
N CYS A 260 -15.05 0.83 -5.40
CA CYS A 260 -16.26 1.18 -6.14
C CYS A 260 -16.04 1.27 -7.66
N GLY A 261 -14.79 1.11 -8.14
CA GLY A 261 -14.43 1.30 -9.55
C GLY A 261 -14.68 2.74 -10.02
N ASN A 262 -14.38 3.73 -9.19
CA ASN A 262 -14.60 5.15 -9.48
C ASN A 262 -13.27 5.86 -9.77
N GLY A 263 -13.31 7.00 -10.48
CA GLY A 263 -12.09 7.75 -10.82
C GLY A 263 -11.12 7.00 -11.74
N LYS A 264 -10.08 7.65 -12.23
CA LYS A 264 -9.16 7.02 -13.21
C LYS A 264 -8.48 5.77 -12.62
N THR A 265 -7.90 5.91 -11.43
CA THR A 265 -7.18 4.83 -10.72
C THR A 265 -8.09 3.67 -10.34
N GLY A 266 -9.29 3.96 -9.83
CA GLY A 266 -10.24 2.91 -9.46
C GLY A 266 -10.71 2.11 -10.66
N HIS A 267 -11.09 2.76 -11.77
CA HIS A 267 -11.48 2.05 -12.99
C HIS A 267 -10.35 1.14 -13.51
N GLU A 268 -9.12 1.63 -13.54
CA GLU A 268 -7.97 0.87 -14.04
C GLU A 268 -7.73 -0.41 -13.22
N ILE A 269 -7.67 -0.29 -11.88
CA ILE A 269 -7.47 -1.45 -11.00
C ILE A 269 -8.67 -2.40 -11.07
N PHE A 270 -9.89 -1.86 -11.04
CA PHE A 270 -11.13 -2.64 -11.07
C PHE A 270 -11.21 -3.51 -12.32
N ASP A 271 -10.87 -2.93 -13.47
CA ASP A 271 -10.85 -3.64 -14.76
C ASP A 271 -9.69 -4.62 -14.89
N ALA A 272 -8.49 -4.26 -14.41
CA ALA A 272 -7.31 -5.10 -14.49
C ALA A 272 -7.41 -6.35 -13.60
N LEU A 273 -7.88 -6.19 -12.36
CA LEU A 273 -8.03 -7.27 -11.40
C LEU A 273 -9.38 -7.98 -11.48
N LYS A 274 -10.29 -7.53 -12.37
CA LYS A 274 -11.66 -8.05 -12.51
C LYS A 274 -12.37 -8.09 -11.16
N LEU A 275 -12.30 -6.95 -10.46
CA LEU A 275 -12.96 -6.76 -9.17
C LEU A 275 -14.48 -6.80 -9.35
N GLU A 276 -15.19 -7.03 -8.25
CA GLU A 276 -16.63 -7.12 -8.21
C GLU A 276 -17.12 -6.24 -7.06
N LYS A 277 -18.17 -5.43 -7.23
CA LYS A 277 -18.60 -4.53 -6.15
C LYS A 277 -19.11 -5.28 -4.94
N HIS A 278 -19.66 -6.47 -5.12
CA HIS A 278 -20.35 -7.24 -4.09
C HIS A 278 -19.70 -8.61 -3.97
N VAL A 279 -18.92 -8.82 -2.92
CA VAL A 279 -18.15 -10.05 -2.70
C VAL A 279 -18.43 -10.60 -1.33
N GLY A 280 -18.87 -11.85 -1.27
CA GLY A 280 -19.18 -12.51 0.00
C GLY A 280 -20.36 -11.86 0.75
N CYS A 281 -21.24 -11.15 0.05
CA CYS A 281 -22.38 -10.47 0.66
C CYS A 281 -23.64 -11.34 0.69
N LYS A 282 -24.49 -11.11 1.70
CA LYS A 282 -25.81 -11.73 1.80
C LYS A 282 -26.87 -10.75 2.27
N VAL A 283 -28.10 -10.95 1.81
CA VAL A 283 -29.26 -10.22 2.30
C VAL A 283 -29.82 -10.93 3.54
N PHE A 284 -30.15 -10.15 4.57
CA PHE A 284 -30.77 -10.65 5.80
C PHE A 284 -32.15 -11.23 5.51
N ASP A 285 -32.43 -12.45 6.00
CA ASP A 285 -33.73 -13.11 5.88
C ASP A 285 -34.35 -13.20 7.28
N GLU A 286 -35.33 -12.35 7.57
CA GLU A 286 -36.02 -12.30 8.87
C GLU A 286 -36.71 -13.63 9.23
N GLY A 287 -37.02 -14.47 8.24
CA GLY A 287 -37.63 -15.79 8.44
C GLY A 287 -36.64 -16.88 8.87
N ARG A 288 -35.34 -16.56 8.88
CA ARG A 288 -34.24 -17.43 9.27
C ARG A 288 -33.61 -16.87 10.54
N HIS A 289 -33.68 -17.61 11.64
CA HIS A 289 -33.07 -17.24 12.93
C HIS A 289 -31.51 -17.30 12.92
N ASP A 290 -30.89 -17.24 11.74
CA ASP A 290 -29.57 -17.82 11.47
C ASP A 290 -28.41 -16.80 11.49
N ALA A 291 -28.68 -15.52 11.80
CA ALA A 291 -27.66 -14.46 11.73
C ALA A 291 -26.44 -14.74 12.63
N VAL A 292 -26.65 -15.40 13.77
CA VAL A 292 -25.60 -15.79 14.72
C VAL A 292 -24.97 -17.14 14.34
N ASP A 293 -25.75 -18.08 13.82
CA ASP A 293 -25.30 -19.42 13.44
C ASP A 293 -24.43 -19.42 12.17
N PHE A 294 -24.55 -18.42 11.30
CA PHE A 294 -23.72 -18.33 10.09
C PHE A 294 -22.24 -18.06 10.41
N TRP A 295 -21.96 -17.10 11.30
CA TRP A 295 -20.58 -16.74 11.68
C TRP A 295 -19.92 -17.82 12.55
N HIS A 296 -20.67 -18.47 13.43
CA HIS A 296 -20.15 -19.52 14.32
C HIS A 296 -20.17 -20.94 13.70
N GLY A 297 -21.00 -21.21 12.69
CA GLY A 297 -21.24 -22.57 12.19
C GLY A 297 -21.03 -22.82 10.69
N ILE A 298 -21.11 -21.81 9.82
CA ILE A 298 -21.16 -22.01 8.36
C ILE A 298 -19.95 -21.44 7.60
N LEU A 299 -19.28 -20.41 8.11
CA LEU A 299 -18.03 -19.90 7.51
C LEU A 299 -16.93 -20.95 7.30
N PRO A 300 -16.71 -21.91 8.23
CA PRO A 300 -15.77 -23.01 8.02
C PRO A 300 -16.35 -24.17 7.19
N ALA A 301 -17.67 -24.23 6.97
CA ALA A 301 -18.38 -25.37 6.39
C ALA A 301 -18.85 -25.17 4.94
N LEU A 302 -18.68 -23.96 4.39
CA LEU A 302 -19.03 -23.70 2.99
C LEU A 302 -17.95 -24.27 2.06
N PRO A 303 -18.33 -25.12 1.08
CA PRO A 303 -17.37 -25.69 0.15
C PRO A 303 -16.64 -24.59 -0.62
N HIS A 304 -15.31 -24.75 -0.76
CA HIS A 304 -14.51 -23.95 -1.67
C HIS A 304 -15.06 -24.11 -3.09
N GLY A 305 -15.75 -23.10 -3.61
CA GLY A 305 -16.19 -23.09 -5.02
C GLY A 305 -17.46 -22.29 -5.29
N ASP A 306 -17.32 -21.30 -6.18
CA ASP A 306 -18.24 -20.71 -7.16
C ASP A 306 -19.67 -20.26 -6.77
N THR A 307 -20.20 -20.64 -5.61
CA THR A 307 -21.63 -20.51 -5.29
C THR A 307 -22.02 -19.25 -4.52
N LEU A 308 -21.06 -18.40 -4.15
CA LEU A 308 -21.30 -17.13 -3.44
C LEU A 308 -21.01 -15.87 -4.28
N HIS A 309 -20.46 -16.00 -5.49
CA HIS A 309 -20.10 -14.85 -6.33
C HIS A 309 -21.31 -14.04 -6.84
N HIS A 310 -22.52 -14.59 -6.74
CA HIS A 310 -23.73 -13.98 -7.30
C HIS A 310 -24.94 -14.10 -6.37
N GLN A 311 -24.78 -13.75 -5.09
CA GLN A 311 -25.97 -13.50 -4.27
C GLN A 311 -26.35 -12.03 -4.37
N PRO A 312 -27.63 -11.72 -4.67
CA PRO A 312 -28.03 -10.34 -4.91
C PRO A 312 -27.78 -9.53 -3.64
N SER A 313 -27.10 -8.39 -3.77
CA SER A 313 -27.24 -7.32 -2.79
C SER A 313 -28.70 -6.89 -2.76
N ALA A 314 -29.10 -6.19 -1.69
CA ALA A 314 -30.33 -5.40 -1.77
C ALA A 314 -30.25 -4.52 -3.05
N PRO A 315 -31.33 -4.44 -3.86
CA PRO A 315 -31.28 -3.84 -5.19
C PRO A 315 -30.84 -2.37 -5.19
N ASP A 316 -31.00 -1.70 -4.04
CA ASP A 316 -30.72 -0.28 -3.86
C ASP A 316 -29.35 -0.01 -3.18
N VAL A 317 -28.49 -1.02 -3.06
CA VAL A 317 -27.11 -0.88 -2.55
C VAL A 317 -26.15 -0.79 -3.74
N HIS A 318 -25.76 0.44 -4.09
CA HIS A 318 -24.93 0.70 -5.28
C HIS A 318 -23.43 0.76 -4.98
N GLY A 319 -23.06 0.95 -3.71
CA GLY A 319 -21.67 0.95 -3.24
C GLY A 319 -21.05 -0.44 -3.20
N CYS A 320 -19.81 -0.50 -2.73
CA CYS A 320 -19.06 -1.74 -2.55
C CYS A 320 -19.46 -2.44 -1.25
N VAL A 321 -19.56 -3.77 -1.29
CA VAL A 321 -19.90 -4.63 -0.15
C VAL A 321 -18.97 -5.83 -0.13
N ILE A 322 -18.23 -5.98 0.97
CA ILE A 322 -17.26 -7.04 1.19
C ILE A 322 -17.66 -7.81 2.45
N HIS A 323 -17.83 -9.13 2.36
CA HIS A 323 -18.10 -10.04 3.50
C HIS A 323 -19.13 -9.50 4.50
N SER A 324 -20.27 -9.02 4.01
CA SER A 324 -21.26 -8.35 4.85
C SER A 324 -22.67 -8.91 4.69
N PHE A 325 -23.43 -8.86 5.80
CA PHE A 325 -24.86 -9.09 5.84
C PHE A 325 -25.60 -7.76 5.82
N ILE A 326 -26.59 -7.65 4.94
CA ILE A 326 -27.31 -6.39 4.71
C ILE A 326 -28.81 -6.63 4.73
N HIS A 327 -29.54 -5.81 5.47
CA HIS A 327 -30.99 -5.84 5.49
C HIS A 327 -31.59 -5.55 4.09
N PRO A 328 -32.67 -6.24 3.64
CA PRO A 328 -33.22 -6.09 2.29
C PRO A 328 -33.61 -4.66 1.89
N GLN A 329 -33.94 -3.82 2.88
CA GLN A 329 -34.36 -2.44 2.69
C GLN A 329 -33.20 -1.42 2.78
N CYS A 330 -31.96 -1.88 2.89
CA CYS A 330 -30.81 -0.99 2.88
C CYS A 330 -30.64 -0.29 1.53
N ARG A 331 -30.20 0.96 1.58
CA ARG A 331 -29.88 1.78 0.42
C ARG A 331 -28.47 2.34 0.59
N SER A 332 -27.71 2.45 -0.50
CA SER A 332 -26.40 3.09 -0.43
C SER A 332 -26.06 3.88 -1.69
N SER A 333 -25.32 4.97 -1.50
CA SER A 333 -24.72 5.72 -2.60
C SER A 333 -23.71 4.88 -3.40
N GLN A 334 -23.43 5.29 -4.64
CA GLN A 334 -22.45 4.61 -5.51
C GLN A 334 -21.01 4.68 -4.98
N ARG A 335 -20.73 5.62 -4.07
CA ARG A 335 -19.42 5.84 -3.46
C ARG A 335 -19.52 5.60 -1.97
N SER A 336 -19.77 4.35 -1.59
CA SER A 336 -19.81 3.87 -0.21
C SER A 336 -19.21 2.46 -0.12
N LEU A 337 -18.68 2.09 1.04
CA LEU A 337 -18.09 0.78 1.32
C LEU A 337 -18.65 0.22 2.63
N LEU A 338 -19.12 -1.03 2.57
CA LEU A 338 -19.41 -1.86 3.73
C LEU A 338 -18.51 -3.07 3.71
N GLU A 339 -17.65 -3.23 4.71
CA GLU A 339 -16.78 -4.39 4.84
C GLU A 339 -16.97 -5.06 6.20
N TYR A 340 -17.07 -6.39 6.23
CA TYR A 340 -17.21 -7.18 7.45
C TYR A 340 -18.38 -6.75 8.35
N CYS A 341 -19.47 -6.25 7.76
CA CYS A 341 -20.60 -5.71 8.50
C CYS A 341 -21.73 -6.74 8.68
N CYS A 342 -22.50 -6.61 9.76
CA CYS A 342 -23.75 -7.33 9.99
C CYS A 342 -24.88 -6.35 10.28
N ILE A 343 -25.62 -5.97 9.24
CA ILE A 343 -26.67 -4.96 9.27
C ILE A 343 -28.04 -5.66 9.19
N GLY A 344 -28.71 -5.79 10.33
CA GLY A 344 -30.03 -6.41 10.48
C GLY A 344 -31.20 -5.42 10.49
N ILE A 345 -30.95 -4.12 10.27
CA ILE A 345 -31.97 -3.07 10.21
C ILE A 345 -31.89 -2.30 8.90
N PRO A 346 -32.99 -1.68 8.41
CA PRO A 346 -32.93 -0.77 7.27
C PRO A 346 -32.02 0.43 7.56
N ILE A 347 -31.00 0.63 6.72
CA ILE A 347 -30.13 1.81 6.76
C ILE A 347 -30.03 2.46 5.38
N GLU A 348 -29.85 3.78 5.36
CA GLU A 348 -29.55 4.54 4.14
C GLU A 348 -28.19 5.23 4.29
N ILE A 349 -27.29 4.96 3.36
CA ILE A 349 -25.86 5.31 3.48
C ILE A 349 -25.51 6.43 2.49
N GLY A 350 -25.06 7.56 3.03
CA GLY A 350 -24.58 8.70 2.26
C GLY A 350 -23.33 8.42 1.42
N GLU A 351 -22.93 9.41 0.63
CA GLU A 351 -21.68 9.39 -0.15
C GLU A 351 -20.45 9.46 0.74
N ASN A 352 -19.33 8.93 0.26
CA ASN A 352 -18.03 8.95 0.94
C ASN A 352 -18.13 8.32 2.34
N THR A 353 -18.81 7.18 2.44
CA THR A 353 -19.02 6.49 3.71
C THR A 353 -18.35 5.12 3.71
N ILE A 354 -17.57 4.84 4.75
CA ILE A 354 -16.94 3.53 4.98
C ILE A 354 -17.41 2.99 6.33
N LEU A 355 -18.07 1.83 6.31
CA LEU A 355 -18.39 1.05 7.49
C LEU A 355 -17.54 -0.22 7.49
N SER A 356 -16.78 -0.43 8.55
CA SER A 356 -15.86 -1.57 8.68
C SER A 356 -16.09 -2.30 10.00
N ASN A 357 -16.36 -3.60 9.93
CA ASN A 357 -16.57 -4.45 11.11
C ASN A 357 -17.71 -3.95 12.03
N ILE A 358 -18.84 -3.53 11.44
CA ILE A 358 -19.98 -2.95 12.16
C ILE A 358 -21.12 -3.95 12.28
N THR A 359 -21.63 -4.16 13.50
CA THR A 359 -22.86 -4.93 13.75
C THR A 359 -23.99 -3.99 14.20
N LEU A 360 -25.08 -3.94 13.44
CA LEU A 360 -26.28 -3.16 13.74
C LEU A 360 -27.53 -4.03 13.57
N LEU A 361 -27.99 -4.64 14.67
CA LEU A 361 -29.14 -5.55 14.67
C LEU A 361 -30.43 -4.90 15.18
N THR A 362 -30.31 -3.82 15.95
CA THR A 362 -31.46 -3.14 16.56
C THR A 362 -31.20 -1.64 16.59
N TYR A 363 -32.25 -0.84 16.41
CA TYR A 363 -32.19 0.61 16.55
C TYR A 363 -33.43 1.13 17.30
N SER A 364 -33.21 1.99 18.29
CA SER A 364 -34.25 2.58 19.14
C SER A 364 -34.33 4.09 18.93
N GLY A 365 -34.44 4.54 17.68
CA GLY A 365 -34.59 5.95 17.33
C GLY A 365 -36.04 6.44 17.27
N PRO A 366 -36.23 7.77 17.12
CA PRO A 366 -37.55 8.40 17.08
C PRO A 366 -38.35 8.04 15.81
N THR A 367 -37.67 7.70 14.72
CA THR A 367 -38.25 7.23 13.45
C THR A 367 -37.95 5.75 13.30
N LYS A 368 -38.98 4.90 13.31
CA LYS A 368 -38.85 3.44 13.38
C LYS A 368 -38.46 2.73 12.07
N ASP A 369 -38.38 3.45 10.96
CA ASP A 369 -38.44 2.78 9.66
C ASP A 369 -37.08 2.62 8.97
N VAL A 370 -36.20 3.64 8.96
CA VAL A 370 -34.86 3.57 8.34
C VAL A 370 -33.86 4.46 9.10
N LEU A 371 -32.68 3.92 9.44
CA LEU A 371 -31.58 4.70 10.03
C LEU A 371 -30.77 5.40 8.93
N GLN A 372 -30.71 6.73 9.00
CA GLN A 372 -29.97 7.56 8.06
C GLN A 372 -28.52 7.75 8.52
N LEU A 373 -27.56 7.33 7.71
CA LEU A 373 -26.14 7.58 7.93
C LEU A 373 -25.67 8.75 7.03
N PRO A 374 -25.06 9.79 7.62
CA PRO A 374 -24.66 10.97 6.85
C PRO A 374 -23.53 10.65 5.88
N SER A 375 -23.40 11.46 4.83
CA SER A 375 -22.23 11.44 3.95
C SER A 375 -20.96 11.84 4.71
N ASN A 376 -19.80 11.43 4.19
CA ASN A 376 -18.47 11.71 4.72
C ASN A 376 -18.23 11.10 6.12
N LEU A 377 -18.68 9.86 6.33
CA LEU A 377 -18.53 9.14 7.59
C LEU A 377 -17.59 7.94 7.43
N ILE A 378 -16.65 7.79 8.35
CA ILE A 378 -15.90 6.54 8.53
C ILE A 378 -16.25 5.99 9.90
N MET A 379 -16.68 4.74 9.97
CA MET A 379 -16.94 4.06 11.24
C MET A 379 -16.32 2.67 11.21
N GLN A 380 -15.51 2.36 12.22
CA GLN A 380 -14.84 1.08 12.35
C GLN A 380 -14.90 0.57 13.77
N THR A 381 -15.16 -0.72 13.94
CA THR A 381 -14.97 -1.40 15.24
C THR A 381 -13.76 -2.32 15.19
N ILE A 382 -12.98 -2.35 16.26
CA ILE A 382 -11.86 -3.28 16.44
C ILE A 382 -12.05 -4.09 17.73
N SER A 383 -11.58 -5.34 17.72
CA SER A 383 -11.44 -6.14 18.95
C SER A 383 -10.20 -5.68 19.72
N LEU A 384 -10.37 -5.34 20.99
CA LEU A 384 -9.26 -5.09 21.93
C LEU A 384 -8.80 -6.39 22.59
N ASN A 385 -9.75 -7.30 22.83
CA ASN A 385 -9.57 -8.70 23.23
C ASN A 385 -10.86 -9.46 22.87
N ASP A 386 -10.98 -10.71 23.32
CA ASP A 386 -12.09 -11.60 22.95
C ASP A 386 -13.48 -11.05 23.32
N ASP A 387 -13.59 -10.19 24.35
CA ASP A 387 -14.87 -9.68 24.87
C ASP A 387 -14.98 -8.14 24.85
N GLN A 388 -13.96 -7.43 24.39
CA GLN A 388 -13.91 -5.97 24.41
C GLN A 388 -13.68 -5.41 23.02
N TYR A 389 -14.48 -4.42 22.67
CA TYR A 389 -14.46 -3.76 21.37
C TYR A 389 -14.37 -2.25 21.53
N ALA A 390 -13.74 -1.59 20.56
CA ALA A 390 -13.75 -0.14 20.44
C ALA A 390 -14.28 0.24 19.05
N THR A 391 -15.25 1.14 19.02
CA THR A 391 -15.77 1.74 17.79
C THR A 391 -15.31 3.18 17.69
N PHE A 392 -14.73 3.55 16.56
CA PHE A 392 -14.30 4.91 16.27
C PHE A 392 -15.10 5.45 15.10
N ALA A 393 -15.34 6.76 15.11
CA ALA A 393 -15.98 7.46 14.01
C ALA A 393 -15.16 8.70 13.64
N PHE A 394 -14.91 8.88 12.35
CA PHE A 394 -14.17 10.01 11.79
C PHE A 394 -14.95 10.63 10.63
N GLY A 395 -14.70 11.90 10.36
CA GLY A 395 -15.04 12.50 9.07
C GLY A 395 -14.18 11.89 7.97
N PHE A 396 -14.76 11.67 6.79
CA PHE A 396 -14.06 11.02 5.66
C PHE A 396 -12.81 11.80 5.20
N HIS A 397 -12.83 13.12 5.34
CA HIS A 397 -11.72 14.01 5.00
C HIS A 397 -10.89 14.44 6.22
N ASP A 398 -11.11 13.84 7.39
CA ASP A 398 -10.32 14.17 8.57
C ASP A 398 -8.86 13.78 8.36
N ASN A 399 -7.96 14.71 8.70
CA ASN A 399 -6.53 14.51 8.59
C ASN A 399 -5.94 14.30 9.98
N MET A 400 -5.64 13.05 10.34
CA MET A 400 -5.08 12.71 11.66
C MET A 400 -3.63 13.19 11.85
N LYS A 401 -3.00 13.80 10.83
CA LYS A 401 -1.70 14.50 10.97
C LYS A 401 -1.84 15.92 11.51
N ALA A 402 -3.04 16.50 11.46
CA ALA A 402 -3.25 17.87 11.88
C ALA A 402 -3.22 17.95 13.41
N THR A 403 -2.22 18.63 13.96
CA THR A 403 -2.20 18.96 15.38
C THR A 403 -3.10 20.16 15.65
N TYR A 404 -4.11 19.99 16.50
CA TYR A 404 -4.88 21.11 17.04
C TYR A 404 -4.05 21.80 18.13
N LYS A 405 -3.59 23.02 17.86
CA LYS A 405 -3.00 23.88 18.91
C LYS A 405 -4.15 24.55 19.66
N ASN A 406 -4.44 24.06 20.86
CA ASN A 406 -5.27 24.80 21.81
C ASN A 406 -4.33 25.40 22.87
N ASP A 407 -4.44 26.71 23.11
CA ASP A 407 -3.52 27.48 23.96
C ASP A 407 -3.56 27.11 25.46
N ASP A 408 -4.22 26.01 25.87
CA ASP A 408 -4.19 25.55 27.26
C ASP A 408 -4.04 24.03 27.49
N LYS A 409 -4.15 23.17 26.47
CA LYS A 409 -3.76 21.75 26.55
C LYS A 409 -3.44 21.22 25.16
N SER A 410 -2.24 20.68 24.98
CA SER A 410 -1.94 19.85 23.82
C SER A 410 -2.65 18.50 23.99
N LEU A 411 -3.68 18.27 23.19
CA LEU A 411 -4.20 16.93 22.96
C LEU A 411 -3.65 16.49 21.59
N SER A 412 -2.71 15.56 21.61
CA SER A 412 -2.36 14.77 20.43
C SER A 412 -3.33 13.60 20.34
N TYR A 413 -3.99 13.44 19.19
CA TYR A 413 -4.71 12.21 18.85
C TYR A 413 -3.73 11.10 18.49
#